data_AF-A0A1I8B436-F1
#
_entry.id   AF-A0A1I8B436-F1
#
_cell.length_a   1.000
_cell.length_b   1.000
_cell.length_c   1.000
_cell.angle_alpha   90.00
_cell.angle_beta   90.00
_cell.angle_gamma   90.00
#
_symmetry.space_group_name_H-M   'P 1'
#
loop_
_entity.id
_entity.type
_entity.pdbx_description
1 polymer ?
#
loop_
_entity_poly.entity_id
_entity_poly.type
_entity_poly.pdbx_seq_one_letter_code
_entity_poly.pdbx_strand_id
1 'polypeptide(L)'
;MRNLIFSLLFLANLFLMIFKNYVEATEGAFIWHDWYRISTFKCLKDEHTKEFVFVNANYVDSGEPNLYAELNIINARAAGIKNVDIYIYPCFKPSEEYKICGNGSESITNVLDYFNNINVKYGRVWLYITLGIDDCKNPSEWDRNNKTKNMEFIEANFRFF
;
A
#
# COMPACT_ATOMS: atom_id res chain seq x y z
N MET A 1 12.40 12.18 56.63
CA MET A 1 13.15 12.45 55.38
C MET A 1 13.45 11.21 54.55
N ARG A 2 14.05 10.14 55.11
CA ARG A 2 14.42 8.91 54.35
C ARG A 2 13.26 8.25 53.57
N ASN A 3 12.07 8.16 54.13
CA ASN A 3 10.90 7.55 53.46
C ASN A 3 10.34 8.39 52.30
N LEU A 4 10.55 9.71 52.32
CA LEU A 4 10.06 10.60 51.26
C LEU A 4 10.90 10.44 49.98
N ILE A 5 12.21 10.25 50.15
CA ILE A 5 13.17 10.05 49.05
C ILE A 5 12.91 8.72 48.34
N PHE A 6 12.61 7.65 49.10
CA PHE A 6 12.27 6.36 48.54
C PHE A 6 10.97 6.39 47.72
N SER A 7 9.92 7.06 48.20
CA SER A 7 8.66 7.19 47.45
C SER A 7 8.83 8.01 46.16
N LEU A 8 9.63 9.07 46.18
CA LEU A 8 9.93 9.87 44.99
C LEU A 8 10.73 9.07 43.95
N LEU A 9 11.72 8.30 44.38
CA LEU A 9 12.48 7.43 43.48
C LEU A 9 11.61 6.30 42.89
N PHE A 10 10.71 5.72 43.69
CA PHE A 10 9.79 4.70 43.20
C PHE A 10 8.81 5.25 42.15
N LEU A 11 8.23 6.43 42.41
CA LEU A 11 7.34 7.10 41.45
C LEU A 11 8.07 7.53 40.17
N ALA A 12 9.31 8.02 40.26
CA ALA A 12 10.12 8.36 39.09
C ALA A 12 10.43 7.12 38.21
N ASN A 13 10.76 5.99 38.84
CA ASN A 13 10.99 4.73 38.11
C ASN A 13 9.69 4.16 37.52
N LEU A 14 8.56 4.29 38.21
CA LEU A 14 7.25 3.88 37.70
C LEU A 14 6.84 4.75 36.49
N PHE A 15 7.09 6.06 36.55
CA PHE A 15 6.81 6.97 35.45
C PHE A 15 7.66 6.62 34.21
N LEU A 16 8.96 6.36 34.39
CA LEU A 16 9.86 5.95 33.29
C LEU A 16 9.51 4.59 32.67
N MET A 17 8.87 3.69 33.42
CA MET A 17 8.39 2.41 32.88
C MET A 17 7.11 2.54 32.05
N ILE A 18 6.25 3.54 32.31
CA ILE A 18 5.01 3.76 31.57
C ILE A 18 5.29 4.27 30.14
N PHE A 19 6.38 5.03 29.93
CA PHE A 19 6.74 5.55 28.60
C PHE A 19 7.61 4.61 27.75
N LYS A 20 8.10 3.49 28.30
CA LYS A 20 8.97 2.56 27.55
C LYS A 20 8.26 1.69 26.51
N ASN A 21 6.92 1.72 26.47
CA ASN A 21 6.13 0.87 25.60
C ASN A 21 5.46 1.64 24.44
N TYR A 22 5.95 2.82 24.08
CA TYR A 22 5.51 3.44 22.83
C TYR A 22 6.17 2.73 21.65
N VAL A 23 5.38 1.95 20.91
CA VAL A 23 5.78 1.50 19.58
C VAL A 23 5.53 2.66 18.65
N GLU A 24 6.60 3.30 18.17
CA GLU A 24 6.50 4.28 17.08
C GLU A 24 5.92 3.57 15.86
N ALA A 25 4.83 4.13 15.33
CA ALA A 25 4.24 3.62 14.12
C ALA A 25 5.18 3.96 12.95
N THR A 26 5.64 2.94 12.25
CA THR A 26 6.40 3.11 11.02
C THR A 26 5.55 3.86 9.99
N GLU A 27 6.05 4.98 9.50
CA GLU A 27 5.38 5.76 8.46
C GLU A 27 5.79 5.32 7.06
N GLY A 28 4.83 5.29 6.13
CA GLY A 28 5.07 4.95 4.74
C GLY A 28 4.41 5.92 3.78
N ALA A 29 4.79 5.80 2.51
CA ALA A 29 4.20 6.55 1.41
C ALA A 29 3.50 5.61 0.42
N PHE A 30 2.47 6.14 -0.23
CA PHE A 30 1.79 5.48 -1.34
C PHE A 30 1.99 6.35 -2.56
N ILE A 31 2.53 5.77 -3.63
CA ILE A 31 2.75 6.50 -4.88
C ILE A 31 1.83 5.96 -5.97
N TRP A 32 1.29 6.86 -6.78
CA TRP A 32 0.34 6.51 -7.83
C TRP A 32 1.05 5.98 -9.08
N HIS A 33 0.40 6.07 -10.24
CA HIS A 33 0.95 5.55 -11.49
C HIS A 33 2.01 6.44 -12.15
N ASP A 34 2.38 7.58 -11.58
CA ASP A 34 3.39 8.49 -12.14
C ASP A 34 4.83 8.01 -11.94
N TRP A 35 5.74 8.55 -12.75
CA TRP A 35 7.17 8.39 -12.55
C TRP A 35 7.74 9.43 -11.57
N TYR A 36 8.45 8.96 -10.55
CA TYR A 36 9.09 9.80 -9.54
C TYR A 36 10.62 9.66 -9.56
N ARG A 37 11.30 10.78 -9.35
CA ARG A 37 12.78 10.85 -9.34
C ARG A 37 13.35 10.41 -7.99
N ILE A 38 14.62 10.01 -7.97
CA ILE A 38 15.36 9.70 -6.72
C ILE A 38 15.24 10.83 -5.70
N SER A 39 15.31 12.10 -6.13
CA SER A 39 15.18 13.26 -5.24
C SER A 39 13.82 13.34 -4.54
N THR A 40 12.74 12.87 -5.18
CA THR A 40 11.41 12.80 -4.57
C THR A 40 11.40 11.78 -3.43
N PHE A 41 11.93 10.58 -3.67
CA PHE A 41 12.03 9.56 -2.62
C PHE A 41 12.97 9.94 -1.49
N LYS A 42 14.06 10.66 -1.82
CA LYS A 42 14.96 11.20 -0.82
C LYS A 42 14.27 12.22 0.08
N CYS A 43 13.46 13.11 -0.50
CA CYS A 43 12.61 14.02 0.27
C CYS A 43 11.64 13.26 1.19
N LEU A 44 10.94 12.24 0.68
CA LEU A 44 10.06 11.41 1.51
C LEU A 44 10.78 10.75 2.69
N LYS A 45 11.99 10.24 2.46
CA LYS A 45 12.77 9.58 3.50
C LYS A 45 13.35 10.56 4.52
N ASP A 46 14.04 11.59 4.05
CA ASP A 46 14.86 12.46 4.88
C ASP A 46 14.01 13.53 5.61
N GLU A 47 12.96 14.06 4.96
CA GLU A 47 12.13 15.14 5.49
C GLU A 47 10.83 14.65 6.13
N HIS A 48 10.34 13.48 5.71
CA HIS A 48 9.06 12.93 6.15
C HIS A 48 9.17 11.54 6.78
N THR A 49 10.41 11.12 7.11
CA THR A 49 10.73 9.91 7.88
C THR A 49 10.03 8.64 7.37
N LYS A 50 9.78 8.54 6.06
CA LYS A 50 9.11 7.37 5.47
C LYS A 50 10.07 6.19 5.38
N GLU A 51 9.72 5.10 6.04
CA GLU A 51 10.55 3.89 6.09
C GLU A 51 10.18 2.84 5.02
N PHE A 52 8.99 2.98 4.43
CA PHE A 52 8.51 2.14 3.35
C PHE A 52 7.69 2.91 2.30
N VAL A 53 7.58 2.33 1.11
CA VAL A 53 6.72 2.87 0.05
C VAL A 53 5.96 1.76 -0.66
N PHE A 54 4.71 2.03 -1.01
CA PHE A 54 3.88 1.19 -1.88
C PHE A 54 3.87 1.77 -3.29
N VAL A 55 4.35 1.00 -4.25
CA VAL A 55 4.40 1.38 -5.68
C VAL A 55 3.21 0.79 -6.41
N ASN A 56 2.47 1.61 -7.16
CA ASN A 56 1.41 1.14 -8.03
C ASN A 56 1.96 0.25 -9.14
N ALA A 57 1.55 -1.01 -9.20
CA ALA A 57 2.05 -1.96 -10.19
C ALA A 57 1.18 -2.05 -11.46
N ASN A 58 0.01 -1.41 -11.51
CA ASN A 58 -0.88 -1.46 -12.66
C ASN A 58 -1.76 -0.22 -12.82
N TYR A 59 -2.09 0.11 -14.08
CA TYR A 59 -3.01 1.19 -14.40
C TYR A 59 -4.44 0.81 -13.97
N VAL A 60 -5.04 1.63 -13.12
CA VAL A 60 -6.37 1.40 -12.52
C VAL A 60 -7.46 1.23 -13.57
N ASP A 61 -7.35 1.91 -14.71
CA ASP A 61 -8.40 1.93 -15.74
C ASP A 61 -8.34 0.73 -16.70
N SER A 62 -7.17 0.12 -16.89
CA SER A 62 -6.98 -0.98 -17.85
C SER A 62 -6.63 -2.31 -17.19
N GLY A 63 -6.10 -2.29 -15.96
CA GLY A 63 -5.53 -3.47 -15.33
C GLY A 63 -4.14 -3.85 -15.84
N GLU A 64 -3.61 -3.12 -16.83
CA GLU A 64 -2.31 -3.39 -17.45
C GLU A 64 -1.13 -3.02 -16.53
N PRO A 65 0.03 -3.68 -16.66
CA PRO A 65 1.22 -3.36 -15.87
C PRO A 65 1.64 -1.90 -16.01
N ASN A 66 1.95 -1.27 -14.87
CA ASN A 66 2.47 0.10 -14.84
C ASN A 66 3.96 0.08 -15.22
N LEU A 67 4.27 0.67 -16.38
CA LEU A 67 5.63 0.71 -16.91
C LEU A 67 6.60 1.57 -16.09
N TYR A 68 6.09 2.45 -15.22
CA TYR A 68 6.90 3.27 -14.32
C TYR A 68 7.20 2.60 -12.97
N ALA A 69 6.55 1.48 -12.66
CA ALA A 69 6.68 0.84 -11.36
C ALA A 69 8.11 0.35 -11.09
N GLU A 70 8.76 -0.30 -12.08
CA GLU A 70 10.16 -0.72 -11.96
C GLU A 70 11.08 0.47 -11.63
N LEU A 71 10.95 1.56 -12.39
CA LEU A 71 11.76 2.76 -12.19
C LEU A 71 11.53 3.38 -10.81
N ASN A 72 10.29 3.41 -10.34
CA ASN A 72 9.95 3.88 -9.01
C ASN A 72 10.55 2.99 -7.92
N ILE A 73 10.55 1.67 -8.09
CA ILE A 73 11.16 0.73 -7.16
C ILE A 73 12.68 0.96 -7.07
N ILE A 74 13.34 1.10 -8.22
CA ILE A 74 14.78 1.38 -8.30
C ILE A 74 15.09 2.73 -7.64
N ASN A 75 14.33 3.77 -7.97
CA ASN A 75 14.56 5.12 -7.47
C ASN A 75 14.34 5.23 -5.94
N ALA A 76 13.31 4.55 -5.41
CA ALA A 76 13.07 4.48 -3.97
C ALA A 76 14.24 3.81 -3.22
N ARG A 77 14.74 2.69 -3.76
CA ARG A 77 15.90 2.00 -3.18
C ARG A 77 17.18 2.81 -3.28
N ALA A 78 17.40 3.49 -4.40
CA ALA A 78 18.54 4.39 -4.58
C ALA A 78 18.50 5.59 -3.61
N ALA A 79 17.31 6.06 -3.23
CA ALA A 79 17.12 7.03 -2.16
C ALA A 79 17.28 6.42 -0.75
N GLY A 80 17.45 5.10 -0.65
CA GLY A 80 17.70 4.38 0.59
C GLY A 80 16.44 3.99 1.37
N ILE A 81 15.27 3.94 0.72
CA ILE A 81 14.06 3.29 1.26
C ILE A 81 14.21 1.79 1.00
N LYS A 82 14.34 0.99 2.07
CA LYS A 82 14.61 -0.45 1.97
C LYS A 82 13.36 -1.27 1.69
N ASN A 83 12.25 -0.87 2.30
CA ASN A 83 10.97 -1.56 2.23
C ASN A 83 10.17 -0.97 1.06
N VAL A 84 10.28 -1.59 -0.10
CA VAL A 84 9.55 -1.17 -1.30
C VAL A 84 8.62 -2.29 -1.70
N ASP A 85 7.35 -2.11 -1.38
CA ASP A 85 6.27 -3.02 -1.69
C ASP A 85 5.53 -2.54 -2.94
N ILE A 86 4.79 -3.43 -3.58
CA ILE A 86 3.89 -3.06 -4.67
C ILE A 86 2.44 -3.20 -4.22
N TYR A 87 1.56 -2.40 -4.80
CA TYR A 87 0.13 -2.66 -4.74
C TYR A 87 -0.45 -2.78 -6.14
N ILE A 88 -1.45 -3.65 -6.26
CA ILE A 88 -2.21 -3.87 -7.49
C ILE A 88 -3.63 -3.41 -7.19
N TYR A 89 -4.24 -2.71 -8.15
CA TYR A 89 -5.67 -2.44 -8.22
C TYR A 89 -6.31 -3.52 -9.10
N PRO A 90 -6.96 -4.53 -8.52
CA PRO A 90 -7.71 -5.50 -9.30
C PRO A 90 -8.77 -4.81 -10.16
N CYS A 91 -8.70 -5.03 -11.47
CA CYS A 91 -9.54 -4.30 -12.39
C CYS A 91 -10.86 -5.05 -12.66
N PHE A 92 -11.97 -4.52 -12.14
CA PHE A 92 -13.31 -5.16 -12.12
C PHE A 92 -14.41 -4.43 -12.89
N LYS A 93 -14.09 -3.39 -13.67
CA LYS A 93 -15.14 -2.57 -14.29
C LYS A 93 -15.53 -3.07 -15.68
N PRO A 94 -16.80 -3.47 -15.86
CA PRO A 94 -17.56 -3.15 -17.05
C PRO A 94 -18.41 -1.91 -16.76
N SER A 95 -17.98 -0.72 -17.16
CA SER A 95 -18.94 0.38 -17.42
C SER A 95 -18.86 0.72 -18.91
N GLU A 96 -20.02 0.86 -19.55
CA GLU A 96 -20.14 1.06 -21.00
C GLU A 96 -19.52 2.38 -21.50
N GLU A 97 -19.22 3.31 -20.59
CA GLU A 97 -18.69 4.64 -20.89
C GLU A 97 -17.15 4.67 -20.98
N TYR A 98 -16.45 3.79 -20.24
CA TYR A 98 -14.99 3.73 -20.22
C TYR A 98 -14.55 2.27 -20.44
N LYS A 99 -14.02 2.01 -21.62
CA LYS A 99 -13.65 0.67 -22.11
C LYS A 99 -12.78 -0.11 -21.10
N ILE A 100 -13.41 -1.18 -20.61
CA ILE A 100 -12.93 -2.53 -20.29
C ILE A 100 -11.77 -2.63 -19.29
N CYS A 101 -12.11 -3.07 -18.08
CA CYS A 101 -11.27 -4.05 -17.43
C CYS A 101 -12.12 -5.16 -16.79
N GLY A 102 -11.95 -6.37 -17.35
CA GLY A 102 -12.93 -7.44 -17.25
C GLY A 102 -12.75 -8.37 -16.05
N ASN A 103 -11.52 -8.82 -15.80
CA ASN A 103 -11.23 -9.89 -14.83
C ASN A 103 -10.08 -9.47 -13.90
N GLY A 104 -10.41 -9.20 -12.63
CA GLY A 104 -9.41 -8.77 -11.66
C GLY A 104 -8.35 -9.83 -11.34
N SER A 105 -8.69 -11.12 -11.37
CA SER A 105 -7.69 -12.20 -11.21
C SER A 105 -6.69 -12.19 -12.35
N GLU A 106 -7.17 -12.05 -13.59
CA GLU A 106 -6.32 -11.95 -14.78
C GLU A 106 -5.41 -10.71 -14.74
N SER A 107 -5.94 -9.55 -14.33
CA SER A 107 -5.15 -8.34 -14.15
C SER A 107 -4.02 -8.54 -13.13
N ILE A 108 -4.30 -9.19 -11.99
CA ILE A 108 -3.26 -9.51 -10.99
C ILE A 108 -2.20 -10.43 -11.60
N THR A 109 -2.60 -11.53 -12.23
CA THR A 109 -1.68 -12.49 -12.84
C THR A 109 -0.81 -11.84 -13.91
N ASN A 110 -1.41 -11.05 -14.81
CA ASN A 110 -0.68 -10.36 -15.88
C ASN A 110 0.39 -9.41 -15.34
N VAL A 111 0.08 -8.68 -14.25
CA VAL A 111 1.02 -7.77 -13.59
C VAL A 111 2.17 -8.55 -12.95
N LEU A 112 1.86 -9.61 -12.21
CA LEU A 112 2.89 -10.43 -11.57
C LEU A 112 3.79 -11.14 -12.60
N ASP A 113 3.22 -11.67 -13.67
CA ASP A 113 3.95 -12.31 -14.75
C ASP A 113 4.86 -11.31 -15.47
N TYR A 114 4.37 -10.10 -15.76
CA TYR A 114 5.19 -9.04 -16.33
C TYR A 114 6.41 -8.74 -15.44
N PHE A 115 6.21 -8.48 -14.15
CA PHE A 115 7.31 -8.12 -13.24
C PHE A 115 8.30 -9.27 -13.04
N ASN A 116 7.79 -10.51 -13.02
CA ASN A 116 8.63 -11.70 -12.98
C ASN A 116 9.50 -11.84 -14.24
N ASN A 117 8.92 -11.60 -15.42
CA ASN A 117 9.62 -11.66 -16.71
C ASN A 117 10.74 -10.62 -16.82
N ILE A 118 10.54 -9.43 -16.26
CA ILE A 118 11.56 -8.37 -16.22
C ILE A 118 12.44 -8.42 -14.95
N ASN A 119 12.33 -9.48 -14.14
CA ASN A 119 13.13 -9.72 -12.94
C ASN A 119 13.08 -8.58 -11.89
N VAL A 120 11.99 -7.82 -11.84
CA VAL A 120 11.82 -6.76 -10.84
C VAL A 120 11.72 -7.39 -9.46
N LYS A 121 12.52 -6.86 -8.53
CA LYS A 121 12.46 -7.27 -7.12
C LYS A 121 11.60 -6.26 -6.36
N TYR A 122 10.59 -6.71 -5.63
CA TYR A 122 9.82 -5.94 -4.67
C TYR A 122 9.69 -6.73 -3.36
N GLY A 123 9.19 -6.08 -2.31
CA GLY A 123 8.89 -6.73 -1.04
C GLY A 123 7.60 -7.53 -1.12
N ARG A 124 6.54 -7.03 -0.48
CA ARG A 124 5.21 -7.65 -0.49
C ARG A 124 4.36 -7.12 -1.63
N VAL A 125 3.36 -7.92 -1.99
CA VAL A 125 2.28 -7.54 -2.90
C VAL A 125 1.04 -7.23 -2.07
N TRP A 126 0.46 -6.06 -2.31
CA TRP A 126 -0.76 -5.60 -1.65
C TRP A 126 -1.88 -5.50 -2.66
N LEU A 127 -3.10 -5.80 -2.22
CA LEU A 127 -4.29 -5.62 -3.05
C LEU A 127 -5.03 -4.38 -2.56
N TYR A 128 -5.13 -3.39 -3.45
CA TYR A 128 -5.86 -2.16 -3.18
C TYR A 128 -7.33 -2.37 -3.55
N ILE A 129 -8.13 -2.59 -2.52
CA ILE A 129 -9.57 -2.83 -2.61
C ILE A 129 -10.24 -1.56 -2.11
N THR A 130 -11.07 -0.97 -2.96
CA THR A 130 -11.99 0.09 -2.55
C THR A 130 -13.39 -0.52 -2.58
N LEU A 131 -14.09 -0.46 -1.45
CA LEU A 131 -15.51 -0.79 -1.38
C LEU A 131 -16.31 0.51 -1.31
N GLY A 132 -17.15 0.74 -2.34
CA GLY A 132 -18.00 1.92 -2.60
C GLY A 132 -18.89 2.34 -1.46
N ILE A 133 -18.32 2.77 -0.34
CA ILE A 133 -19.04 3.08 0.88
C ILE A 133 -19.20 4.60 1.05
N ASP A 134 -18.37 5.42 0.38
CA ASP A 134 -18.26 6.85 0.69
C ASP A 134 -19.15 7.81 -0.11
N ASP A 135 -20.09 7.33 -0.94
CA ASP A 135 -21.22 8.18 -1.34
C ASP A 135 -22.43 7.34 -1.76
N CYS A 136 -23.52 7.38 -0.99
CA CYS A 136 -24.82 6.82 -1.39
C CYS A 136 -25.35 7.44 -2.70
N LYS A 137 -24.68 8.46 -3.25
CA LYS A 137 -25.07 9.16 -4.48
C LYS A 137 -24.15 8.89 -5.67
N ASN A 138 -22.89 8.45 -5.47
CA ASN A 138 -21.97 8.19 -6.58
C ASN A 138 -20.81 7.25 -6.19
N PRO A 139 -21.04 5.93 -6.04
CA PRO A 139 -20.00 4.98 -5.65
C PRO A 139 -18.91 4.86 -6.74
N SER A 140 -17.76 5.49 -6.59
CA SER A 140 -16.66 5.48 -7.56
C SER A 140 -15.86 4.16 -7.54
N GLU A 141 -16.49 2.99 -7.42
CA GLU A 141 -15.79 1.78 -6.95
C GLU A 141 -16.15 0.50 -7.75
N TRP A 142 -15.40 -0.59 -7.50
CA TRP A 142 -15.52 -1.91 -8.18
C TRP A 142 -16.96 -2.29 -8.48
N ASP A 143 -17.23 -2.93 -9.63
CA ASP A 143 -18.57 -3.14 -10.24
C ASP A 143 -19.72 -2.58 -9.39
N ARG A 144 -19.97 -1.27 -9.53
CA ARG A 144 -20.98 -0.50 -8.78
C ARG A 144 -22.34 -1.22 -8.76
N ASN A 145 -22.65 -1.95 -9.82
CA ASN A 145 -23.93 -2.59 -10.06
C ASN A 145 -23.96 -4.05 -9.56
N ASN A 146 -22.81 -4.64 -9.20
CA ASN A 146 -22.71 -6.04 -8.83
C ASN A 146 -21.81 -6.29 -7.60
N LYS A 147 -22.32 -5.89 -6.43
CA LYS A 147 -21.69 -6.17 -5.13
C LYS A 147 -21.41 -7.65 -4.90
N THR A 148 -22.27 -8.54 -5.41
CA THR A 148 -22.09 -10.00 -5.28
C THR A 148 -20.83 -10.47 -5.98
N LYS A 149 -20.55 -10.01 -7.20
CA LYS A 149 -19.29 -10.34 -7.90
C LYS A 149 -18.04 -9.84 -7.19
N ASN A 150 -18.10 -8.65 -6.59
CA ASN A 150 -16.99 -8.13 -5.79
C ASN A 150 -16.70 -9.04 -4.58
N MET A 151 -17.76 -9.49 -3.88
CA MET A 151 -17.64 -10.42 -2.76
C MET A 151 -17.20 -11.82 -3.20
N GLU A 152 -17.73 -12.34 -4.31
CA GLU A 152 -17.30 -13.62 -4.90
C GLU A 152 -15.82 -13.60 -5.27
N PHE A 153 -15.31 -12.50 -5.82
CA PHE A 153 -13.87 -12.35 -6.08
C PHE A 153 -13.06 -12.38 -4.79
N ILE A 154 -13.47 -11.60 -3.78
CA ILE A 154 -12.79 -11.58 -2.47
C ILE A 154 -12.78 -12.99 -1.89
N GLU A 155 -13.91 -13.68 -1.90
CA GLU A 155 -14.01 -15.04 -1.38
C GLU A 155 -13.21 -16.04 -2.22
N ALA A 156 -13.21 -15.95 -3.54
CA ALA A 156 -12.50 -16.91 -4.39
C ALA A 156 -10.98 -16.75 -4.31
N ASN A 157 -10.48 -15.53 -4.07
CA ASN A 157 -9.06 -15.21 -4.14
C ASN A 157 -8.41 -14.96 -2.78
N PHE A 158 -9.20 -14.72 -1.72
CA PHE A 158 -8.71 -14.43 -0.37
C PHE A 158 -9.23 -15.40 0.70
N ARG A 159 -9.84 -16.54 0.34
CA ARG A 159 -10.28 -17.57 1.31
C ARG A 159 -9.16 -18.23 2.14
N PHE A 160 -7.92 -17.75 2.05
CA PHE A 160 -6.77 -18.28 2.79
C PHE A 160 -5.84 -17.16 3.26
N PHE A 161 -6.25 -16.45 4.30
CA PHE A 161 -5.36 -15.83 5.29
C PHE A 161 -5.99 -15.94 6.67
#